data_AF-W1DQI6-F1
#
_entry.id   AF-W1DQI6-F1
#
_cell.length_a   1.000
_cell.length_b   1.000
_cell.length_c   1.000
_cell.angle_alpha   90.00
_cell.angle_beta   90.00
_cell.angle_gamma   90.00
#
_symmetry.space_group_name_H-M   'P 1'
#
loop_
_entity.id
_entity.type
_entity.pdbx_description
1 polymer ?
#
loop_
_entity_poly.entity_id
_entity_poly.type
_entity_poly.pdbx_seq_one_letter_code
_entity_poly.pdbx_strand_id
1 'polypeptide(L)'
;MTRIPDAEQQLAHYREMKRLAVESYRRKLVWLRARRADPQVLAHFQQLTARWESALADPAALSRLFAVEAFRSHVLDIEDDLHGQSCTLLTLQRIDWVINQLEQHYRFIADEGGLFYDNEGKSQQALLSSYAQKRQQAQQYLLKATAAKD
;
A
#
# COMPACT_ATOMS: atom_id res chain seq x y z
N MET A 1 -2.95 -24.00 -10.96
CA MET A 1 -2.68 -23.38 -9.65
C MET A 1 -1.45 -22.51 -9.80
N THR A 2 -1.61 -21.19 -9.85
CA THR A 2 -0.47 -20.26 -9.90
C THR A 2 0.23 -20.33 -8.54
N ARG A 3 1.50 -20.75 -8.52
CA ARG A 3 2.30 -20.81 -7.29
C ARG A 3 2.41 -19.39 -6.75
N ILE A 4 2.00 -19.17 -5.50
CA ILE A 4 2.20 -17.88 -4.84
C ILE A 4 3.72 -17.67 -4.75
N PRO A 5 4.25 -16.55 -5.29
CA PRO A 5 5.68 -16.28 -5.22
C PRO A 5 6.12 -16.14 -3.77
N ASP A 6 7.25 -16.74 -3.44
CA ASP A 6 7.88 -16.56 -2.13
C ASP A 6 8.36 -15.11 -1.93
N ALA A 7 8.75 -14.75 -0.71
CA ALA A 7 9.11 -13.37 -0.37
C ALA A 7 10.28 -12.84 -1.20
N GLU A 8 11.22 -13.71 -1.59
CA GLU A 8 12.36 -13.32 -2.42
C GLU A 8 11.92 -13.02 -3.86
N GLN A 9 11.06 -13.86 -4.43
CA GLN A 9 10.46 -13.64 -5.75
C GLN A 9 9.58 -12.38 -5.77
N GLN A 10 8.79 -12.12 -4.73
CA GLN A 10 7.99 -10.90 -4.60
C GLN A 10 8.87 -9.65 -4.60
N LEU A 11 9.95 -9.65 -3.82
CA LEU A 11 10.89 -8.53 -3.76
C LEU A 11 11.64 -8.35 -5.09
N ALA A 12 11.98 -9.44 -5.79
CA ALA A 12 12.59 -9.38 -7.11
C ALA A 12 11.66 -8.75 -8.16
N HIS A 13 10.38 -9.16 -8.20
CA HIS A 13 9.38 -8.53 -9.07
C HIS A 13 9.17 -7.06 -8.72
N TYR A 14 9.10 -6.72 -7.43
CA TYR A 14 8.99 -5.35 -6.97
C TYR A 14 10.19 -4.49 -7.40
N ARG A 15 11.42 -5.02 -7.27
CA ARG A 15 12.64 -4.36 -7.76
C ARG A 15 12.52 -3.98 -9.23
N GLU A 16 12.10 -4.94 -10.05
CA GLU A 16 12.00 -4.72 -11.49
C GLU A 16 10.92 -3.70 -11.83
N MET A 17 9.75 -3.79 -11.19
CA MET A 17 8.71 -2.77 -11.32
C MET A 17 9.22 -1.37 -10.92
N LYS A 18 10.01 -1.25 -9.85
CA LYS A 18 10.56 0.04 -9.42
C LYS A 18 11.60 0.61 -10.37
N ARG A 19 12.42 -0.22 -11.02
CA ARG A 19 13.32 0.24 -12.08
C ARG A 19 12.54 0.87 -13.24
N LEU A 20 11.54 0.16 -13.74
CA LEU A 20 10.67 0.66 -14.81
C LEU A 20 9.90 1.93 -14.39
N ALA A 21 9.44 1.99 -13.14
CA ALA A 21 8.76 3.16 -12.59
C ALA A 21 9.70 4.38 -12.55
N VAL A 22 10.94 4.23 -12.08
CA VAL A 22 11.95 5.30 -12.06
C VAL A 22 12.21 5.83 -13.47
N GLU A 23 12.41 4.96 -14.46
CA GLU A 23 12.61 5.38 -15.84
C GLU A 23 11.42 6.17 -16.39
N SER A 24 10.21 5.68 -16.13
CA SER A 24 8.98 6.36 -16.53
C SER A 24 8.83 7.73 -15.86
N TYR A 25 9.13 7.82 -14.57
CA TYR A 25 8.98 9.05 -13.81
C TYR A 25 10.06 10.08 -14.14
N ARG A 26 11.27 9.66 -14.49
CA ARG A 26 12.30 10.56 -15.07
C ARG A 26 11.80 11.21 -16.37
N ARG A 27 11.19 10.43 -17.28
CA ARG A 27 10.57 10.97 -18.50
C ARG A 27 9.41 11.92 -18.17
N LYS A 28 8.56 11.56 -17.21
CA LYS A 28 7.47 12.40 -16.71
C LYS A 28 7.98 13.74 -16.16
N LEU A 29 9.07 13.75 -15.41
CA LEU A 29 9.68 14.97 -14.88
C LEU A 29 10.19 15.90 -15.98
N VAL A 30 10.86 15.37 -17.00
CA VAL A 30 11.26 16.16 -18.18
C VAL A 30 10.04 16.78 -18.85
N TRP A 31 8.99 15.99 -19.07
CA TRP A 31 7.73 16.43 -19.68
C TRP A 31 7.02 17.52 -18.86
N LEU A 32 6.99 17.38 -17.52
CA LEU A 32 6.38 18.35 -16.61
C LEU A 32 7.16 19.67 -16.60
N ARG A 33 8.49 19.61 -16.58
CA ARG A 33 9.35 20.81 -16.64
C ARG A 33 9.15 21.57 -17.94
N ALA A 34 9.12 20.86 -19.07
CA ALA A 34 8.89 21.47 -20.38
C ALA A 34 7.53 22.19 -20.47
N ARG A 35 6.52 21.71 -19.74
CA ARG A 35 5.19 22.33 -19.65
C ARG A 35 5.04 23.36 -18.54
N ARG A 36 6.11 23.69 -17.80
CA ARG A 36 6.07 24.62 -16.66
C ARG A 36 4.99 24.21 -15.65
N ALA A 37 4.89 22.91 -15.38
CA ALA A 37 4.01 22.40 -14.35
C ALA A 37 4.26 23.09 -13.00
N ASP A 38 3.23 23.13 -12.17
CA ASP A 38 3.31 23.74 -10.85
C ASP A 38 4.53 23.24 -10.05
N PRO A 39 5.27 24.14 -9.36
CA PRO A 39 6.46 23.76 -8.60
C PRO A 39 6.22 22.65 -7.57
N GLN A 40 5.06 22.62 -6.92
CA GLN A 40 4.72 21.57 -5.94
C GLN A 40 4.55 20.22 -6.62
N VAL A 41 3.93 20.18 -7.81
CA VAL A 41 3.79 18.96 -8.61
C VAL A 41 5.17 18.45 -9.05
N LEU A 42 6.06 19.34 -9.48
CA LEU A 42 7.44 18.99 -9.83
C LEU A 42 8.19 18.45 -8.62
N ALA A 43 8.12 19.11 -7.47
CA ALA A 43 8.79 18.69 -6.24
C ALA A 43 8.30 17.31 -5.79
N HIS A 44 6.98 17.07 -5.81
CA HIS A 44 6.38 15.79 -5.45
C HIS A 44 6.95 14.64 -6.30
N PHE A 45 6.94 14.76 -7.63
CA PHE A 45 7.45 13.70 -8.50
C PHE A 45 8.98 13.55 -8.41
N GLN A 46 9.73 14.62 -8.12
CA GLN A 46 11.17 14.55 -7.88
C GLN A 46 11.48 13.75 -6.60
N GLN A 47 10.82 14.08 -5.50
CA GLN A 47 10.98 13.39 -4.22
C GLN A 47 10.61 11.91 -4.33
N LEU A 48 9.49 11.60 -4.99
CA LEU A 48 9.05 10.22 -5.19
C LEU A 48 10.05 9.40 -6.02
N THR A 49 10.55 9.99 -7.12
CA THR A 49 11.55 9.33 -7.98
C THR A 49 12.85 9.09 -7.22
N ALA A 50 13.33 10.10 -6.48
CA ALA A 50 14.57 10.00 -5.68
C ALA A 50 14.45 8.95 -4.56
N ARG A 51 13.30 8.83 -3.90
CA ARG A 51 13.04 7.78 -2.90
C ARG A 51 13.20 6.38 -3.50
N TRP A 52 12.63 6.16 -4.68
CA TRP A 52 12.76 4.86 -5.36
C TRP A 52 14.18 4.58 -5.85
N GLU A 53 14.88 5.58 -6.38
CA GLU A 53 16.29 5.45 -6.76
C GLU A 53 17.17 5.06 -5.56
N SER A 54 16.99 5.75 -4.43
CA SER A 54 17.72 5.43 -3.20
C SER A 54 17.40 4.04 -2.69
N ALA A 55 16.14 3.61 -2.74
CA ALA A 55 15.74 2.26 -2.32
C ALA A 55 16.32 1.18 -3.25
N LEU A 56 16.39 1.43 -4.55
CA LEU A 56 16.98 0.48 -5.52
C LEU A 56 18.49 0.29 -5.36
N ALA A 57 19.18 1.25 -4.73
CA ALA A 57 20.63 1.20 -4.51
C ALA A 57 21.05 0.34 -3.30
N ASP A 58 20.14 0.08 -2.35
CA ASP A 58 20.39 -0.70 -1.14
C ASP A 58 19.32 -1.80 -0.96
N PRO A 59 19.68 -3.09 -0.97
CA PRO A 59 18.73 -4.18 -0.75
C PRO A 59 17.89 -4.04 0.53
N ALA A 60 18.46 -3.52 1.61
CA ALA A 60 17.72 -3.34 2.86
C ALA A 60 16.70 -2.20 2.75
N ALA A 61 17.08 -1.06 2.15
CA ALA A 61 16.17 0.03 1.84
C ALA A 61 15.04 -0.41 0.89
N LEU A 62 15.34 -1.24 -0.11
CA LEU A 62 14.32 -1.79 -1.00
C LEU A 62 13.29 -2.62 -0.25
N SER A 63 13.74 -3.51 0.64
CA SER A 63 12.86 -4.35 1.46
C SER A 63 11.98 -3.51 2.39
N ARG A 64 12.53 -2.46 3.02
CA ARG A 64 11.75 -1.54 3.85
C ARG A 64 10.69 -0.80 3.03
N LEU A 65 11.08 -0.27 1.87
CA LEU A 65 10.14 0.41 0.97
C LEU A 65 9.03 -0.53 0.49
N PHE A 66 9.38 -1.78 0.13
CA PHE A 66 8.41 -2.79 -0.27
C PHE A 66 7.38 -3.05 0.83
N ALA A 67 7.82 -3.28 2.08
CA ALA A 67 6.92 -3.53 3.20
C ALA A 67 5.95 -2.37 3.43
N VAL A 68 6.43 -1.12 3.39
CA VAL A 68 5.63 0.08 3.62
C VAL A 68 4.63 0.32 2.48
N GLU A 69 5.06 0.20 1.22
CA GLU A 69 4.16 0.36 0.08
C GLU A 69 3.14 -0.78 -0.02
N ALA A 70 3.52 -2.02 0.31
CA ALA A 70 2.58 -3.15 0.39
C ALA A 70 1.51 -2.89 1.46
N PHE A 71 1.92 -2.38 2.64
CA PHE A 71 0.97 -1.96 3.67
C PHE A 71 -0.01 -0.92 3.15
N ARG A 72 0.50 0.16 2.55
CA ARG A 72 -0.34 1.22 1.99
C ARG A 72 -1.29 0.72 0.90
N SER A 73 -0.81 -0.17 0.03
CA SER A 73 -1.65 -0.79 -1.01
C SER A 73 -2.79 -1.59 -0.42
N HIS A 74 -2.54 -2.40 0.62
CA HIS A 74 -3.60 -3.14 1.29
C HIS A 74 -4.60 -2.23 1.98
N VAL A 75 -4.15 -1.14 2.61
CA VAL A 75 -5.07 -0.14 3.19
C VAL A 75 -6.01 0.42 2.11
N LEU A 76 -5.47 0.88 0.97
CA LEU A 76 -6.29 1.42 -0.12
C LEU A 76 -7.30 0.39 -0.65
N ASP A 77 -6.85 -0.84 -0.94
CA ASP A 77 -7.73 -1.91 -1.41
C ASP A 77 -8.89 -2.20 -0.44
N ILE A 78 -8.62 -2.15 0.87
CA ILE A 78 -9.64 -2.35 1.92
C ILE A 78 -10.65 -1.20 1.92
N GLU A 79 -10.20 0.05 1.87
CA GLU A 79 -11.12 1.20 1.85
C GLU A 79 -12.00 1.19 0.60
N ASP A 80 -11.42 0.89 -0.57
CA ASP A 80 -12.16 0.79 -1.84
C ASP A 80 -13.21 -0.33 -1.80
N ASP A 81 -12.82 -1.53 -1.31
CA ASP A 81 -13.73 -2.67 -1.17
C ASP A 81 -14.90 -2.39 -0.20
N LEU A 82 -14.63 -1.72 0.91
CA LEU A 82 -15.64 -1.35 1.90
C LEU A 82 -16.58 -0.28 1.39
N HIS A 83 -16.05 0.76 0.74
CA HIS A 83 -16.84 1.86 0.19
C HIS A 83 -17.78 1.36 -0.92
N GLY A 84 -17.25 0.52 -1.83
CA GLY A 84 -18.02 -0.09 -2.91
C GLY A 84 -18.93 -1.24 -2.49
N GLN A 85 -18.88 -1.69 -1.22
CA GLN A 85 -19.53 -2.91 -0.73
C GLN A 85 -19.19 -4.16 -1.57
N SER A 86 -18.01 -4.17 -2.19
CA SER A 86 -17.52 -5.23 -3.08
C SER A 86 -16.64 -6.24 -2.35
N CYS A 87 -16.77 -6.35 -1.03
CA CYS A 87 -15.92 -7.19 -0.19
C CYS A 87 -15.95 -8.66 -0.63
N THR A 88 -14.76 -9.26 -0.67
CA THR A 88 -14.56 -10.68 -0.97
C THR A 88 -13.79 -11.36 0.18
N LEU A 89 -13.55 -12.67 0.07
CA LEU A 89 -12.64 -13.36 0.99
C LEU A 89 -11.23 -12.76 0.97
N LEU A 90 -10.78 -12.22 -0.17
CA LEU A 90 -9.49 -11.55 -0.26
C LEU A 90 -9.46 -10.26 0.59
N THR A 91 -10.58 -9.52 0.65
CA THR A 91 -10.69 -8.33 1.51
C THR A 91 -10.47 -8.70 2.98
N LEU A 92 -11.06 -9.80 3.45
CA LEU A 92 -10.84 -10.27 4.83
C LEU A 92 -9.37 -10.66 5.09
N GLN A 93 -8.75 -11.36 4.13
CA GLN A 93 -7.33 -11.71 4.22
C GLN A 93 -6.41 -10.47 4.29
N ARG A 94 -6.72 -9.44 3.50
CA ARG A 94 -6.00 -8.15 3.54
C ARG A 94 -6.15 -7.47 4.89
N ILE A 95 -7.37 -7.44 5.46
CA ILE A 95 -7.61 -6.86 6.78
C ILE A 95 -6.84 -7.61 7.86
N ASP A 96 -6.88 -8.95 7.84
CA ASP A 96 -6.14 -9.79 8.79
C ASP A 96 -4.61 -9.57 8.67
N TRP A 97 -4.11 -9.42 7.45
CA TRP A 97 -2.71 -9.08 7.21
C TRP A 97 -2.35 -7.70 7.77
N VAL A 98 -3.19 -6.67 7.55
CA VAL A 98 -2.97 -5.31 8.07
C VAL A 98 -2.99 -5.29 9.60
N ILE A 99 -3.92 -6.01 10.24
CA ILE A 99 -3.96 -6.17 11.71
C ILE A 99 -2.64 -6.76 12.19
N ASN A 100 -2.18 -7.87 11.59
CA ASN A 100 -0.92 -8.50 11.99
C ASN A 100 0.29 -7.57 11.79
N GLN A 101 0.35 -6.80 10.71
CA GLN A 101 1.41 -5.80 10.52
C GLN A 101 1.37 -4.69 11.57
N LEU A 102 0.18 -4.22 11.94
CA LEU A 102 0.03 -3.23 13.00
C LEU A 102 0.43 -3.80 14.35
N GLU A 103 0.10 -5.05 14.68
CA GLU A 103 0.50 -5.69 15.94
C GLU A 103 2.02 -5.83 16.05
N GLN A 104 2.67 -6.30 14.99
CA GLN A 104 4.10 -6.68 15.03
C GLN A 104 5.04 -5.53 14.67
N HIS A 105 4.61 -4.60 13.82
CA HIS A 105 5.50 -3.65 13.14
C HIS A 105 5.00 -2.21 13.16
N TYR A 106 4.08 -1.84 14.05
CA TYR A 106 3.52 -0.48 14.12
C TYR A 106 4.56 0.63 14.08
N ARG A 107 5.61 0.56 14.93
CA ARG A 107 6.64 1.61 14.99
C ARG A 107 7.34 1.79 13.65
N PHE A 108 7.75 0.69 13.02
CA PHE A 108 8.36 0.71 11.70
C PHE A 108 7.43 1.34 10.65
N ILE A 109 6.15 0.96 10.64
CA ILE A 109 5.15 1.50 9.70
C ILE A 109 4.95 3.01 9.93
N ALA A 110 4.87 3.44 11.18
CA ALA A 110 4.73 4.84 11.54
C ALA A 110 5.96 5.66 11.12
N ASP A 111 7.16 5.21 11.49
CA ASP A 111 8.41 5.92 11.25
C ASP A 111 8.74 6.05 9.74
N GLU A 112 8.33 5.08 8.92
CA GLU A 112 8.54 5.08 7.46
C GLU A 112 7.40 5.77 6.66
N GLY A 113 6.44 6.39 7.35
CA GLY A 113 5.31 7.09 6.72
C GLY A 113 4.30 6.15 6.03
N GLY A 114 4.12 4.96 6.60
CA GLY A 114 3.10 3.99 6.20
C GLY A 114 1.71 4.29 6.76
N LEU A 115 1.61 5.09 7.82
CA LEU A 115 0.33 5.61 8.33
C LEU A 115 -0.06 6.85 7.52
N PHE A 116 -0.98 6.69 6.58
CA PHE A 116 -1.43 7.74 5.66
C PHE A 116 -2.97 7.80 5.64
N TYR A 117 -3.50 8.88 5.08
CA TYR A 117 -4.96 9.07 4.94
C TYR A 117 -5.63 8.97 6.32
N ASP A 118 -6.73 8.24 6.44
CA ASP A 118 -7.45 8.06 7.70
C ASP A 118 -6.64 7.35 8.80
N ASN A 119 -5.47 6.77 8.49
CA ASN A 119 -4.60 6.16 9.49
C ASN A 119 -3.59 7.14 10.10
N GLU A 120 -3.41 8.33 9.49
CA GLU A 120 -2.42 9.31 9.92
C GLU A 120 -2.68 9.78 11.36
N GLY A 121 -1.62 9.83 12.17
CA GLY A 121 -1.67 10.28 13.57
C GLY A 121 -2.37 9.34 14.56
N LYS A 122 -2.95 8.21 14.12
CA LYS A 122 -3.62 7.27 15.02
C LYS A 122 -2.61 6.38 15.75
N SER A 123 -2.91 6.10 17.02
CA SER A 123 -2.14 5.14 17.82
C SER A 123 -2.37 3.70 17.33
N GLN A 124 -1.45 2.79 17.67
CA GLN A 124 -1.56 1.37 17.38
C GLN A 124 -2.92 0.79 17.83
N GLN A 125 -3.33 1.07 19.08
CA GLN A 125 -4.59 0.56 19.62
C GLN A 125 -5.82 1.10 18.88
N ALA A 126 -5.80 2.37 18.48
CA ALA A 126 -6.88 2.98 17.71
C ALA A 126 -7.00 2.35 16.32
N LEU A 127 -5.87 2.08 15.66
CA LEU A 127 -5.85 1.39 14.37
C LEU A 127 -6.34 -0.05 14.49
N LEU A 128 -5.86 -0.82 15.46
CA LEU A 128 -6.31 -2.21 15.68
C LEU A 128 -7.83 -2.27 15.91
N SER A 129 -8.36 -1.34 16.71
CA SER A 129 -9.81 -1.25 16.95
C SER A 129 -10.58 -0.89 15.68
N SER A 130 -10.06 0.05 14.87
CA SER A 130 -10.65 0.44 13.59
C SER A 130 -10.66 -0.72 12.58
N TYR A 131 -9.54 -1.45 12.45
CA TYR A 131 -9.46 -2.59 11.53
C TYR A 131 -10.30 -3.78 11.98
N ALA A 132 -10.45 -4.01 13.29
CA ALA A 132 -11.40 -5.01 13.81
C ALA A 132 -12.85 -4.68 13.41
N GLN A 133 -13.25 -3.41 13.48
CA GLN A 133 -14.57 -2.97 13.02
C GLN A 133 -14.73 -3.13 11.50
N LYS A 134 -13.72 -2.71 10.71
CA LYS A 134 -13.70 -2.89 9.25
C LYS A 134 -13.84 -4.37 8.87
N ARG A 135 -13.20 -5.26 9.62
CA ARG A 135 -13.34 -6.72 9.43
C ARG A 135 -14.79 -7.18 9.60
N GLN A 136 -15.45 -6.76 10.68
CA GLN A 136 -16.86 -7.10 10.93
C GLN A 136 -17.77 -6.56 9.82
N GLN A 137 -17.53 -5.34 9.36
CA GLN A 137 -18.29 -4.75 8.27
C GLN A 137 -18.11 -5.52 6.95
N ALA A 138 -16.87 -5.88 6.60
CA ALA A 138 -16.58 -6.68 5.41
C ALA A 138 -17.28 -8.06 5.46
N GLN A 139 -17.32 -8.70 6.64
CA GLN A 139 -18.07 -9.96 6.82
C GLN A 139 -19.56 -9.78 6.56
N GLN A 140 -20.17 -8.69 7.02
CA GLN A 140 -21.58 -8.40 6.77
C GLN A 140 -21.87 -8.20 5.28
N TYR A 141 -21.01 -7.49 4.55
CA TYR A 141 -21.17 -7.32 3.10
C TYR A 141 -21.05 -8.64 2.35
N LEU A 142 -20.09 -9.49 2.74
CA LEU A 142 -19.93 -10.81 2.13
C LEU A 142 -21.18 -11.68 2.32
N LEU A 143 -21.75 -11.71 3.53
CA LEU A 143 -22.97 -12.47 3.84
C LEU A 143 -24.20 -11.95 3.07
N LYS A 144 -24.33 -10.63 2.93
CA LYS A 144 -25.40 -10.02 2.12
C LYS A 144 -25.25 -10.39 0.64
N ALA A 145 -24.03 -10.36 0.11
CA ALA A 145 -23.77 -10.70 -1.28
C ALA A 145 -24.01 -12.18 -1.59
N THR A 146 -23.80 -13.08 -0.64
CA THR A 146 -24.18 -14.50 -0.77
C THR A 146 -25.68 -14.68 -0.71
N ALA A 147 -26.36 -14.04 0.25
CA ALA A 147 -27.81 -14.16 0.40
C ALA A 147 -28.61 -13.56 -0.77
N ALA A 148 -28.06 -12.58 -1.49
CA ALA A 148 -28.69 -12.01 -2.68
C ALA A 148 -28.55 -12.86 -3.95
N LYS A 149 -27.78 -13.95 -3.91
CA LYS A 149 -27.57 -14.88 -5.04
C LYS A 149 -28.41 -16.15 -4.94
N ASP A 150 -29.06 -16.36 -3.80
CA ASP A 150 -30.00 -17.45 -3.53
C ASP A 150 -31.45 -16.97 -3.78
#